data_AF-A0A843GZR6-F1
#
_entry.id   AF-A0A843GZR6-F1
#
_cell.length_a   1.000
_cell.length_b   1.000
_cell.length_c   1.000
_cell.angle_alpha   90.00
_cell.angle_beta   90.00
_cell.angle_gamma   90.00
#
_symmetry.space_group_name_H-M   'P 1'
#
loop_
_entity.id
_entity.type
_entity.pdbx_description
1 polymer ?
#
loop_
_entity_poly.entity_id
_entity_poly.type
_entity_poly.pdbx_seq_one_letter_code
_entity_poly.pdbx_strand_id
1 'polypeptide(L)'
;MENGTLSAADVALLNRNDGFDWGGNSMMWIFALLILAGGGFGGFGFGNNGFANALGYENLATSNEVQRGFDNQNLQAQTRDILAAVNAGTAQSVAATNQTFHDNLSAMQSLYNETARDIAGLAVGQANMLANQNACCCDTKMLIAENAAQSRYDNAMNTAAINATTTAQTQKILDAIQQDKIEALRDKISALELNNAVAGVVRYPMATTYTSGCNPFCNCGCGI
;
A
#
# COMPACT_ATOMS: atom_id res chain seq x y z
N MET A 1 44.67 -0.87 18.15
CA MET A 1 45.91 -0.25 18.66
C MET A 1 46.81 -0.02 17.48
N GLU A 2 47.30 1.20 17.37
CA GLU A 2 47.83 1.83 16.16
C GLU A 2 48.99 1.05 15.53
N ASN A 3 48.97 0.95 14.20
CA ASN A 3 50.17 0.76 13.40
C ASN A 3 51.01 2.03 13.58
N GLY A 4 51.92 1.99 14.56
CA GLY A 4 52.87 3.06 14.86
C GLY A 4 53.71 3.37 13.64
N THR A 5 53.36 4.45 12.96
CA THR A 5 54.16 5.07 11.93
C THR A 5 55.47 5.51 12.57
N LEU A 6 56.58 4.92 12.11
CA LEU A 6 57.92 5.39 12.44
C LEU A 6 57.98 6.89 12.16
N SER A 7 58.09 7.69 13.22
CA SER A 7 58.23 9.14 13.12
C SER A 7 59.57 9.45 12.46
N ALA A 8 59.62 10.49 11.64
CA ALA A 8 60.84 10.91 10.93
C ALA A 8 62.06 11.13 11.86
N ALA A 9 61.82 11.31 13.18
CA ALA A 9 62.86 11.33 14.20
C ALA A 9 63.58 9.99 14.42
N ASP A 10 62.90 8.84 14.30
CA ASP A 10 63.49 7.50 14.43
C ASP A 10 64.32 7.10 13.21
N VAL A 11 63.91 7.54 12.01
CA VAL A 11 64.66 7.30 10.76
C VAL A 11 65.99 8.06 10.76
N ALA A 12 66.04 9.24 11.38
CA ALA A 12 67.26 10.03 11.53
C ALA A 12 68.25 9.44 12.56
N LEU A 13 67.76 8.67 13.54
CA LEU A 13 68.59 7.96 14.51
C LEU A 13 69.15 6.65 13.96
N LEU A 14 68.41 5.96 13.09
CA LEU A 14 68.87 4.77 12.38
C LEU A 14 69.88 5.08 11.26
N ASN A 15 69.95 6.33 10.79
CA ASN A 15 70.92 6.78 9.78
C ASN A 15 72.10 7.55 10.40
N ARG A 16 72.51 7.19 11.63
CA ARG A 16 73.77 7.61 12.24
C ARG A 16 74.83 6.52 12.08
N ASN A 17 75.16 6.22 10.83
CA ASN A 17 76.43 5.57 10.55
C ASN A 17 76.78 5.78 9.09
N ASP A 18 77.38 6.93 8.81
CA ASP A 18 78.36 7.12 7.75
C ASP A 18 79.04 8.46 8.03
N GLY A 19 80.04 8.40 8.90
CA GLY A 19 80.95 9.50 9.12
C GLY A 19 81.55 9.94 7.78
N PHE A 20 81.98 11.20 7.72
CA PHE A 20 82.81 11.72 6.63
C PHE A 20 84.10 10.88 6.52
N ASP A 21 84.02 9.76 5.80
CA ASP A 21 85.09 8.80 5.63
C ASP A 21 85.90 9.21 4.40
N TRP A 22 86.88 10.08 4.65
CA TRP A 22 87.92 10.53 3.71
C TRP A 22 88.91 9.40 3.34
N GLY A 23 88.40 8.18 3.13
CA GLY A 23 89.19 6.97 2.92
C GLY A 23 88.43 5.77 2.40
N GLY A 24 87.14 5.90 2.07
CA GLY A 24 86.29 4.81 1.61
C GLY A 24 85.72 5.03 0.22
N ASN A 25 85.66 3.94 -0.57
CA ASN A 25 85.15 3.64 -1.92
C ASN A 25 84.15 4.60 -2.65
N SER A 26 83.58 5.62 -2.00
CA SER A 26 82.71 6.63 -2.59
C SER A 26 83.45 7.75 -3.35
N MET A 27 84.74 7.99 -3.10
CA MET A 27 85.51 9.01 -3.85
C MET A 27 86.14 8.49 -5.15
N MET A 28 86.30 7.17 -5.33
CA MET A 28 86.92 6.61 -6.56
C MET A 28 86.04 6.75 -7.80
N TRP A 29 84.71 6.74 -7.64
CA TRP A 29 83.80 6.91 -8.78
C TRP A 29 83.87 8.34 -9.36
N ILE A 30 84.15 9.34 -8.50
CA ILE A 30 84.34 10.75 -8.90
C ILE A 30 85.60 10.90 -9.77
N PHE A 31 86.69 10.22 -9.43
CA PHE A 31 87.90 10.17 -10.28
C PHE A 31 87.69 9.42 -11.60
N ALA A 32 86.85 8.37 -11.60
CA ALA A 32 86.51 7.63 -12.82
C ALA A 32 85.70 8.48 -13.82
N LEU A 33 84.81 9.36 -13.34
CA LEU A 33 84.08 10.30 -14.19
C LEU A 33 84.99 11.38 -14.81
N LEU A 34 85.98 11.89 -14.08
CA LEU A 34 86.93 12.91 -14.58
C LEU A 34 87.85 12.37 -15.70
N ILE A 35 88.18 11.07 -15.69
CA ILE A 35 88.91 10.41 -16.78
C ILE A 35 88.03 10.22 -18.03
N LEU A 36 86.73 9.98 -17.85
CA LEU A 36 85.79 9.70 -18.95
C LEU A 36 85.21 10.98 -19.59
N ALA A 37 84.99 12.05 -18.80
CA ALA A 37 84.27 13.26 -19.23
C ALA A 37 85.18 14.43 -19.68
N GLY A 38 86.51 14.22 -19.70
CA GLY A 38 87.46 15.21 -20.20
C GLY A 38 88.52 15.57 -19.15
N GLY A 39 89.72 15.02 -19.34
CA GLY A 39 90.90 15.43 -18.59
C GLY A 39 91.40 14.42 -17.56
N GLY A 40 91.54 13.14 -17.95
CA GLY A 40 92.61 12.32 -17.38
C GLY A 40 93.96 12.98 -17.67
N PHE A 41 94.82 13.09 -16.66
CA PHE A 41 96.09 13.79 -16.63
C PHE A 41 97.05 13.35 -17.78
N GLY A 42 96.84 13.85 -19.01
CA GLY A 42 97.62 13.48 -20.21
C GLY A 42 96.93 13.60 -21.58
N GLY A 43 95.92 14.45 -21.78
CA GLY A 43 95.19 14.58 -23.05
C GLY A 43 95.63 15.73 -23.96
N PHE A 44 96.79 15.61 -24.60
CA PHE A 44 97.23 16.43 -25.73
C PHE A 44 96.26 16.28 -26.93
N GLY A 45 95.32 17.21 -27.07
CA GLY A 45 94.42 17.31 -28.20
C GLY A 45 94.92 18.26 -29.29
N PHE A 46 96.03 17.91 -29.96
CA PHE A 46 96.37 18.46 -31.28
C PHE A 46 95.36 17.93 -32.31
N GLY A 47 94.14 18.48 -32.27
CA GLY A 47 93.06 18.23 -33.22
C GLY A 47 92.83 19.47 -34.09
N ASN A 48 93.83 19.83 -34.89
CA ASN A 48 93.73 20.85 -35.92
C ASN A 48 92.88 20.32 -37.10
N ASN A 49 91.56 20.31 -36.93
CA ASN A 49 90.61 20.22 -38.04
C ASN A 49 89.27 20.80 -37.59
N GLY A 50 89.07 22.09 -37.85
CA GLY A 50 87.83 22.77 -37.51
C GLY A 50 87.84 24.30 -37.53
N PHE A 51 88.92 24.95 -37.99
CA PHE A 51 88.92 26.40 -38.29
C PHE A 51 88.15 26.74 -39.59
N ALA A 52 87.01 26.07 -39.83
CA ALA A 52 86.20 26.26 -41.03
C ALA A 52 84.69 26.16 -40.74
N ASN A 53 84.19 26.81 -39.69
CA ASN A 53 82.80 27.33 -39.65
C ASN A 53 82.58 28.29 -38.45
N ALA A 54 83.37 29.37 -38.37
CA ALA A 54 83.18 30.44 -37.37
C ALA A 54 82.59 31.72 -37.98
N LEU A 55 82.09 31.66 -39.21
CA LEU A 55 81.49 32.79 -39.93
C LEU A 55 80.18 32.31 -40.55
N GLY A 56 79.12 32.38 -39.74
CA GLY A 56 77.81 31.88 -40.07
C GLY A 56 77.11 32.67 -41.15
N TYR A 57 76.44 31.97 -42.06
CA TYR A 57 75.25 32.44 -42.80
C TYR A 57 74.37 31.27 -43.29
N GLU A 58 74.48 30.05 -42.74
CA GLU A 58 73.59 28.91 -43.12
C GLU A 58 72.38 28.73 -42.20
N ASN A 59 72.21 29.59 -41.19
CA ASN A 59 71.03 29.60 -40.30
C ASN A 59 70.30 30.95 -40.32
N LEU A 60 70.34 31.69 -41.43
CA LEU A 60 69.53 32.91 -41.54
C LEU A 60 68.09 32.49 -41.81
N ALA A 61 67.30 32.36 -40.74
CA ALA A 61 65.90 31.97 -40.78
C ALA A 61 65.15 32.83 -41.82
N THR A 62 64.56 32.17 -42.81
CA THR A 62 63.79 32.88 -43.84
C THR A 62 62.58 33.53 -43.14
N SER A 63 62.04 34.65 -43.63
CA SER A 63 60.91 35.35 -42.99
C SER A 63 59.72 34.43 -42.63
N ASN A 64 59.53 33.36 -43.40
CA ASN A 64 58.52 32.32 -43.18
C ASN A 64 58.83 31.35 -42.00
N GLU A 65 60.09 31.18 -41.58
CA GLU A 65 60.48 30.40 -40.39
C GLU A 65 60.31 31.19 -39.10
N VAL A 66 60.64 32.48 -39.14
CA VAL A 66 60.44 33.38 -37.98
C VAL A 66 58.94 33.52 -37.67
N GLN A 67 58.10 33.66 -38.69
CA GLN A 67 56.65 33.76 -38.52
C GLN A 67 56.05 32.47 -37.93
N ARG A 68 56.45 31.29 -38.43
CA ARG A 68 56.06 29.99 -37.84
C ARG A 68 56.60 29.80 -36.42
N GLY A 69 57.75 30.38 -36.08
CA GLY A 69 58.29 30.40 -34.72
C GLY A 69 57.41 31.21 -33.77
N PHE A 70 56.98 32.41 -34.17
CA PHE A 70 56.05 33.24 -33.39
C PHE A 70 54.66 32.60 -33.26
N ASP A 71 54.14 32.02 -34.34
CA ASP A 71 52.86 31.29 -34.31
C ASP A 71 52.94 30.08 -33.37
N ASN A 72 54.05 29.32 -33.38
CA ASN A 72 54.27 28.22 -32.44
C ASN A 72 54.38 28.67 -30.98
N GLN A 73 55.02 29.82 -30.71
CA GLN A 73 55.09 30.38 -29.36
C GLN A 73 53.73 30.84 -28.85
N ASN A 74 52.94 31.49 -29.70
CA ASN A 74 51.56 31.89 -29.38
C ASN A 74 50.66 30.67 -29.15
N LEU A 75 50.78 29.62 -29.96
CA LEU A 75 50.06 28.36 -29.76
C LEU A 75 50.47 27.64 -28.46
N GLN A 76 51.75 27.67 -28.09
CA GLN A 76 52.22 27.11 -26.82
C GLN A 76 51.73 27.90 -25.61
N ALA A 77 51.59 29.23 -25.71
CA ALA A 77 50.97 30.04 -24.67
C ALA A 77 49.49 29.69 -24.50
N GLN A 78 48.73 29.64 -25.60
CA GLN A 78 47.31 29.25 -25.57
C GLN A 78 47.10 27.83 -25.04
N THR A 79 47.98 26.89 -25.39
CA THR A 79 47.90 25.50 -24.89
C THR A 79 48.08 25.42 -23.37
N ARG A 80 48.97 26.23 -22.79
CA ARG A 80 49.15 26.30 -21.33
C ARG A 80 47.95 26.90 -20.64
N ASP A 81 47.35 27.94 -21.22
CA ASP A 81 46.14 28.57 -20.68
C ASP A 81 44.93 27.63 -20.74
N ILE A 82 44.76 26.89 -21.85
CA ILE A 82 43.72 25.87 -21.98
C ILE A 82 43.94 24.75 -20.96
N LEU A 83 45.18 24.27 -20.80
CA LEU A 83 45.48 23.23 -19.82
C LEU A 83 45.17 23.67 -18.39
N ALA A 84 45.49 24.93 -18.04
CA ALA A 84 45.15 25.51 -16.75
C ALA A 84 43.63 25.63 -16.56
N ALA A 85 42.90 26.10 -17.58
CA ALA A 85 41.45 26.22 -17.56
C ALA A 85 40.74 24.85 -17.45
N VAL A 86 41.23 23.83 -18.17
CA VAL A 86 40.71 22.46 -18.10
C VAL A 86 40.95 21.85 -16.72
N ASN A 87 42.14 22.02 -16.15
CA ASN A 87 42.43 21.50 -14.81
C ASN A 87 41.59 22.19 -13.73
N ALA A 88 41.45 23.52 -13.80
CA ALA A 88 40.59 24.27 -12.89
C ALA A 88 39.11 23.89 -13.05
N GLY A 89 38.62 23.78 -14.29
CA GLY A 89 37.25 23.38 -14.60
C GLY A 89 36.95 21.94 -14.16
N THR A 90 37.92 21.03 -14.27
CA THR A 90 37.78 19.63 -13.84
C THR A 90 37.80 19.51 -12.31
N ALA A 91 38.65 20.27 -11.62
CA ALA A 91 38.62 20.33 -10.16
C ALA A 91 37.27 20.88 -9.65
N GLN A 92 36.74 21.91 -10.31
CA GLN A 92 35.45 22.49 -9.97
C GLN A 92 34.29 21.54 -10.27
N SER A 93 34.31 20.83 -11.40
CA SER A 93 33.26 19.86 -11.75
C SER A 93 33.24 18.69 -10.76
N VAL A 94 34.41 18.17 -10.38
CA VAL A 94 34.53 17.10 -9.38
C VAL A 94 34.03 17.58 -8.00
N ALA A 95 34.37 18.79 -7.57
CA ALA A 95 33.87 19.35 -6.32
C ALA A 95 32.34 19.51 -6.32
N ALA A 96 31.76 20.00 -7.44
CA ALA A 96 30.32 20.14 -7.59
C ALA A 96 29.60 18.78 -7.61
N THR A 97 30.17 17.76 -8.27
CA THR A 97 29.63 16.40 -8.25
C THR A 97 29.67 15.79 -6.86
N ASN A 98 30.76 15.96 -6.11
CA ASN A 98 30.87 15.47 -4.75
C ASN A 98 29.85 16.14 -3.82
N GLN A 99 29.66 17.46 -3.93
CA GLN A 99 28.64 18.17 -3.16
C GLN A 99 27.23 17.63 -3.47
N THR A 100 26.92 17.47 -4.76
CA THR A 100 25.64 16.89 -5.19
C THR A 100 25.44 15.47 -4.65
N PHE A 101 26.49 14.66 -4.61
CA PHE A 101 26.44 13.31 -4.04
C PHE A 101 26.16 13.33 -2.54
N HIS A 102 26.82 14.23 -1.79
CA HIS A 102 26.55 14.41 -0.37
C HIS A 102 25.13 14.91 -0.09
N ASP A 103 24.64 15.86 -0.87
CA ASP A 103 23.27 16.37 -0.74
C ASP A 103 22.24 15.26 -1.00
N ASN A 104 22.43 14.47 -2.07
CA ASN A 104 21.57 13.31 -2.36
C ASN A 104 21.62 12.26 -1.24
N LEU A 105 22.80 11.92 -0.72
CA LEU A 105 22.93 10.98 0.39
C LEU A 105 22.21 11.48 1.65
N SER A 106 22.33 12.76 1.96
CA SER A 106 21.64 13.36 3.11
C SER A 106 20.11 13.34 2.95
N ALA A 107 19.61 13.63 1.74
CA ALA A 107 18.19 13.56 1.41
C ALA A 107 17.66 12.12 1.46
N MET A 108 18.45 11.14 0.99
CA MET A 108 18.10 9.72 1.11
C MET A 108 18.04 9.27 2.57
N GLN A 109 18.95 9.73 3.41
CA GLN A 109 18.94 9.40 4.83
C GLN A 109 17.75 10.00 5.57
N SER A 110 17.35 11.25 5.26
CA SER A 110 16.14 11.84 5.84
C SER A 110 14.88 11.09 5.42
N LEU A 111 14.78 10.74 4.13
CA LEU A 111 13.64 9.97 3.60
C LEU A 111 13.57 8.57 4.20
N TYR A 112 14.72 7.91 4.40
CA TYR A 112 14.79 6.60 5.06
C TYR A 112 14.30 6.67 6.52
N ASN A 113 14.71 7.69 7.27
CA ASN A 113 14.25 7.87 8.65
C ASN A 113 12.76 8.23 8.76
N GLU A 114 12.22 8.96 7.78
CA GLU A 114 10.78 9.25 7.69
C GLU A 114 9.98 7.98 7.37
N THR A 115 10.33 7.26 6.32
CA THR A 115 9.68 5.99 5.95
C THR A 115 9.77 4.94 7.05
N ALA A 116 10.87 4.85 7.79
CA ALA A 116 10.99 3.97 8.95
C ALA A 116 10.00 4.35 10.08
N ARG A 117 9.78 5.64 10.33
CA ARG A 117 8.78 6.12 11.31
C ARG A 117 7.36 5.84 10.84
N ASP A 118 7.07 6.04 9.57
CA ASP A 118 5.74 5.75 9.00
C ASP A 118 5.41 4.26 9.06
N ILE A 119 6.37 3.38 8.74
CA ILE A 119 6.20 1.93 8.85
C ILE A 119 5.97 1.52 10.32
N ALA A 120 6.71 2.10 11.27
CA ALA A 120 6.49 1.86 12.69
C ALA A 120 5.10 2.36 13.15
N GLY A 121 4.68 3.54 12.66
CA GLY A 121 3.35 4.08 12.92
C GLY A 121 2.22 3.22 12.36
N LEU A 122 2.38 2.69 11.15
CA LEU A 122 1.45 1.74 10.53
C LEU A 122 1.35 0.44 11.33
N ALA A 123 2.47 -0.12 11.82
CA ALA A 123 2.45 -1.33 12.63
C ALA A 123 1.69 -1.14 13.95
N VAL A 124 1.87 0.00 14.63
CA VAL A 124 1.12 0.33 15.86
C VAL A 124 -0.35 0.59 15.56
N GLY A 125 -0.66 1.30 14.47
CA GLY A 125 -2.03 1.52 14.01
C GLY A 125 -2.75 0.21 13.69
N GLN A 126 -2.08 -0.72 13.02
CA GLN A 126 -2.61 -2.03 12.69
C GLN A 126 -2.87 -2.88 13.94
N ALA A 127 -1.97 -2.87 14.92
CA ALA A 127 -2.17 -3.56 16.19
C ALA A 127 -3.40 -3.04 16.95
N ASN A 128 -3.59 -1.71 17.00
CA ASN A 128 -4.76 -1.10 17.62
C ASN A 128 -6.07 -1.42 16.87
N MET A 129 -6.05 -1.42 15.54
CA MET A 129 -7.23 -1.83 14.75
C MET A 129 -7.60 -3.30 14.97
N LEU A 130 -6.60 -4.18 15.09
CA LEU A 130 -6.84 -5.60 15.33
C LEU A 130 -7.39 -5.87 16.74
N ALA A 131 -6.88 -5.16 17.74
CA ALA A 131 -7.42 -5.21 19.11
C ALA A 131 -8.88 -4.72 19.17
N ASN A 132 -9.20 -3.62 18.49
CA ASN A 132 -10.57 -3.10 18.41
C ASN A 132 -11.51 -4.03 17.63
N GLN A 133 -11.03 -4.70 16.57
CA GLN A 133 -11.82 -5.72 15.86
C GLN A 133 -12.19 -6.90 16.75
N ASN A 134 -11.25 -7.37 17.59
CA ASN A 134 -11.54 -8.47 18.51
C ASN A 134 -12.58 -8.10 19.57
N ALA A 135 -12.49 -6.88 20.12
CA ALA A 135 -13.50 -6.37 21.06
C ALA A 135 -14.89 -6.27 20.39
N CYS A 136 -14.95 -5.67 19.20
CA CYS A 136 -16.19 -5.54 18.43
C CYS A 136 -16.81 -6.91 18.09
N CYS A 137 -16.00 -7.92 17.77
CA CYS A 137 -16.51 -9.26 17.45
C CYS A 137 -17.16 -9.94 18.67
N CYS A 138 -16.60 -9.76 19.87
CA CYS A 138 -17.19 -10.27 21.11
C CYS A 138 -18.50 -9.56 21.47
N ASP A 139 -18.52 -8.22 21.42
CA ASP A 139 -19.71 -7.42 21.74
C ASP A 139 -20.85 -7.68 20.74
N THR A 140 -20.52 -7.74 19.45
CA THR A 140 -21.51 -8.03 18.40
C THR A 140 -22.10 -9.43 18.55
N LYS A 141 -21.28 -10.43 18.89
CA LYS A 141 -21.77 -11.79 19.15
C LYS A 141 -22.70 -11.85 20.36
N MET A 142 -22.37 -11.14 21.43
CA MET A 142 -23.22 -11.08 22.62
C MET A 142 -24.56 -10.40 22.31
N LEU A 143 -24.54 -9.27 21.62
CA LEU A 143 -25.75 -8.55 21.22
C LEU A 143 -26.65 -9.40 20.31
N ILE A 144 -26.09 -10.13 19.35
CA ILE A 144 -26.86 -11.05 18.49
C ILE A 144 -27.49 -12.18 19.33
N ALA A 145 -26.73 -12.76 20.27
CA ALA A 145 -27.25 -13.82 21.13
C ALA A 145 -28.41 -13.34 22.00
N GLU A 146 -28.29 -12.14 22.58
CA GLU A 146 -29.34 -11.51 23.37
C GLU A 146 -30.58 -11.20 22.53
N ASN A 147 -30.41 -10.60 21.36
CA ASN A 147 -31.52 -10.27 20.46
C ASN A 147 -32.26 -11.52 19.97
N ALA A 148 -31.52 -12.59 19.67
CA ALA A 148 -32.11 -13.88 19.30
C ALA A 148 -32.88 -14.53 20.45
N ALA A 149 -32.40 -14.41 21.70
CA ALA A 149 -33.11 -14.91 22.87
C ALA A 149 -34.41 -14.12 23.12
N GLN A 150 -34.35 -12.80 23.04
CA GLN A 150 -35.51 -11.93 23.19
C GLN A 150 -36.56 -12.20 22.11
N SER A 151 -36.16 -12.29 20.83
CA SER A 151 -37.08 -12.61 19.73
C SER A 151 -37.78 -13.96 19.91
N ARG A 152 -37.06 -14.98 20.41
CA ARG A 152 -37.66 -16.29 20.71
C ARG A 152 -38.68 -16.20 21.84
N TYR A 153 -38.37 -15.44 22.89
CA TYR A 153 -39.29 -15.22 24.01
C TYR A 153 -40.56 -14.48 23.55
N ASP A 154 -40.42 -13.39 22.81
CA ASP A 154 -41.55 -12.61 22.29
C ASP A 154 -42.42 -13.44 21.33
N ASN A 155 -41.81 -14.24 20.45
CA ASN A 155 -42.54 -15.14 19.57
C ASN A 155 -43.31 -16.23 20.34
N ALA A 156 -42.75 -16.79 21.40
CA ALA A 156 -43.43 -17.76 22.24
C ALA A 156 -44.62 -17.13 22.98
N MET A 157 -44.45 -15.92 23.53
CA MET A 157 -45.52 -15.17 24.17
C MET A 157 -46.64 -14.80 23.20
N ASN A 158 -46.29 -14.29 22.01
CA ASN A 158 -47.26 -13.96 20.97
C ASN A 158 -48.03 -15.20 20.52
N THR A 159 -47.35 -16.33 20.31
CA THR A 159 -48.00 -17.60 19.93
C THR A 159 -48.96 -18.09 21.03
N ALA A 160 -48.56 -18.02 22.30
CA ALA A 160 -49.43 -18.40 23.41
C ALA A 160 -50.68 -17.49 23.50
N ALA A 161 -50.50 -16.18 23.34
CA ALA A 161 -51.61 -15.22 23.35
C ALA A 161 -52.57 -15.43 22.15
N ILE A 162 -52.03 -15.71 20.96
CA ILE A 162 -52.83 -16.04 19.77
C ILE A 162 -53.62 -17.33 20.00
N ASN A 163 -52.99 -18.37 20.53
CA ASN A 163 -53.68 -19.64 20.81
C ASN A 163 -54.82 -19.44 21.82
N ALA A 164 -54.60 -18.72 22.92
CA ALA A 164 -55.64 -18.42 23.90
C ALA A 164 -56.82 -17.65 23.28
N THR A 165 -56.52 -16.63 22.46
CA THR A 165 -57.54 -15.83 21.76
C THR A 165 -58.31 -16.69 20.75
N THR A 166 -57.61 -17.53 20.00
CA THR A 166 -58.20 -18.42 18.99
C THR A 166 -59.12 -19.45 19.65
N THR A 167 -58.72 -20.06 20.77
CA THR A 167 -59.58 -20.99 21.51
C THR A 167 -60.83 -20.30 22.05
N ALA A 168 -60.70 -19.09 22.60
CA ALA A 168 -61.84 -18.32 23.09
C ALA A 168 -62.82 -17.93 21.96
N GLN A 169 -62.30 -17.52 20.79
CA GLN A 169 -63.12 -17.24 19.62
C GLN A 169 -63.81 -18.49 19.07
N THR A 170 -63.09 -19.62 19.02
CA THR A 170 -63.65 -20.91 18.56
C THR A 170 -64.79 -21.37 19.46
N GLN A 171 -64.67 -21.21 20.78
CA GLN A 171 -65.75 -21.56 21.70
C GLN A 171 -67.00 -20.71 21.48
N LYS A 172 -66.84 -19.39 21.29
CA LYS A 172 -67.98 -18.49 20.97
C LYS A 172 -68.69 -18.88 19.68
N ILE A 173 -67.94 -19.25 18.64
CA ILE A 173 -68.51 -19.72 17.37
C ILE A 173 -69.26 -21.04 17.59
N LEU A 174 -68.70 -21.97 18.37
CA LEU A 174 -69.34 -23.25 18.67
C LEU A 174 -70.67 -23.04 19.44
N ASP A 175 -70.67 -22.16 20.43
CA ASP A 175 -71.85 -21.83 21.23
C ASP A 175 -72.95 -21.18 20.35
N ALA A 176 -72.57 -20.26 19.45
CA ALA A 176 -73.52 -19.66 18.50
C ALA A 176 -74.13 -20.70 17.56
N ILE A 177 -73.32 -21.61 16.99
CA ILE A 177 -73.82 -22.70 16.14
C ILE A 177 -74.77 -23.63 16.91
N GLN A 178 -74.47 -23.92 18.18
CA GLN A 178 -75.35 -24.73 19.03
C GLN A 178 -76.69 -24.03 19.28
N GLN A 179 -76.68 -22.72 19.56
CA GLN A 179 -77.90 -21.93 19.70
C GLN A 179 -78.72 -21.93 18.41
N ASP A 180 -78.11 -21.60 17.27
CA ASP A 180 -78.77 -21.59 15.95
C ASP A 180 -79.39 -22.96 15.62
N LYS A 181 -78.70 -24.05 15.96
CA LYS A 181 -79.20 -25.41 15.73
C LYS A 181 -80.38 -25.75 16.64
N ILE A 182 -80.37 -25.31 17.89
CA ILE A 182 -81.50 -25.50 18.81
C ILE A 182 -82.72 -24.70 18.33
N GLU A 183 -82.53 -23.46 17.90
CA GLU A 183 -83.60 -22.64 17.32
C GLU A 183 -84.18 -23.28 16.06
N ALA A 184 -83.34 -23.68 15.10
CA ALA A 184 -83.78 -24.35 13.89
C ALA A 184 -84.50 -25.68 14.16
N LEU A 185 -84.11 -26.42 15.21
CA LEU A 185 -84.81 -27.64 15.62
C LEU A 185 -86.15 -27.32 16.31
N ARG A 186 -86.23 -26.27 17.13
CA ARG A 186 -87.48 -25.81 17.75
C ARG A 186 -88.50 -25.35 16.71
N ASP A 187 -88.07 -24.61 15.70
CA ASP A 187 -88.93 -24.15 14.62
C ASP A 187 -89.53 -25.34 13.84
N LYS A 188 -88.69 -26.36 13.56
CA LYS A 188 -89.16 -27.60 12.93
C LYS A 188 -90.14 -28.36 13.82
N ILE A 189 -89.89 -28.44 15.13
CA ILE A 189 -90.79 -29.10 16.07
C ILE A 189 -92.14 -28.36 16.14
N SER A 190 -92.15 -27.04 16.28
CA SER A 190 -93.39 -26.27 16.28
C SER A 190 -94.18 -26.44 14.99
N ALA A 191 -93.51 -26.46 13.82
CA ALA A 191 -94.15 -26.74 12.55
C ALA A 191 -94.72 -28.17 12.46
N LEU A 192 -94.01 -29.17 13.01
CA LEU A 192 -94.45 -30.56 13.07
C LEU A 192 -95.61 -30.75 14.05
N GLU A 193 -95.58 -30.13 15.23
CA GLU A 193 -96.65 -30.15 16.22
C GLU A 193 -97.91 -29.49 15.68
N LEU A 194 -97.78 -28.36 14.96
CA LEU A 194 -98.91 -27.72 14.29
C LEU A 194 -99.52 -28.63 13.22
N ASN A 195 -98.69 -29.28 12.40
CA ASN A 195 -99.15 -30.24 11.39
C ASN A 195 -99.83 -31.46 12.00
N ASN A 196 -99.33 -31.98 13.13
CA ASN A 196 -99.93 -33.12 13.82
C ASN A 196 -101.24 -32.73 14.53
N ALA A 197 -101.32 -31.52 15.08
CA ALA A 197 -102.55 -30.98 15.69
C ALA A 197 -103.68 -30.75 14.69
N VAL A 198 -103.38 -30.48 13.41
CA VAL A 198 -104.39 -30.35 12.35
C VAL A 198 -104.70 -31.66 11.61
N ALA A 199 -103.93 -32.73 11.84
CA ALA A 199 -104.14 -34.02 11.18
C ALA A 199 -105.34 -34.81 11.74
N GLY A 200 -105.84 -34.48 12.93
CA GLY A 200 -106.98 -35.14 13.58
C GLY A 200 -108.30 -34.37 13.57
N VAL A 201 -108.32 -33.13 13.06
CA VAL A 201 -109.51 -32.25 13.09
C VAL A 201 -109.92 -31.90 11.67
N VAL A 202 -111.16 -32.27 11.32
CA VAL A 202 -111.79 -31.88 10.04
C VAL A 202 -111.92 -30.35 10.00
N ARG A 203 -111.16 -29.71 9.11
CA ARG A 203 -111.22 -28.26 8.90
C ARG A 203 -112.32 -27.92 7.90
N TYR A 204 -113.32 -27.17 8.35
CA TYR A 204 -114.34 -26.60 7.46
C TYR A 204 -113.76 -25.37 6.74
N PRO A 205 -113.81 -25.31 5.40
CA PRO A 205 -113.37 -24.12 4.67
C PRO A 205 -114.30 -22.94 5.00
N MET A 206 -113.73 -21.83 5.49
CA MET A 206 -114.46 -20.57 5.76
C MET A 206 -114.80 -19.77 4.48
N ALA A 207 -114.51 -20.31 3.31
CA ALA A 207 -114.95 -19.78 2.03
C ALA A 207 -115.40 -20.95 1.14
N THR A 208 -116.67 -20.95 0.74
CA THR A 208 -117.21 -21.88 -0.25
C THR A 208 -116.83 -21.41 -1.65
N THR A 209 -115.71 -21.89 -2.19
CA THR A 209 -115.48 -21.81 -3.63
C THR A 209 -116.36 -22.87 -4.30
N TYR A 210 -117.14 -22.46 -5.31
CA TYR A 210 -118.03 -23.31 -6.08
C TYR A 210 -117.24 -24.50 -6.67
N THR A 211 -117.44 -25.70 -6.13
CA THR A 211 -116.90 -26.94 -6.67
C THR A 211 -118.03 -27.75 -7.28
N SER A 212 -117.90 -28.13 -8.55
CA SER A 212 -118.92 -28.84 -9.34
C SER A 212 -118.98 -30.35 -9.02
N GLY A 213 -118.86 -30.71 -7.74
CA GLY A 213 -118.92 -32.10 -7.26
C GLY A 213 -119.41 -32.18 -5.81
N CYS A 214 -120.06 -33.30 -5.44
CA CYS A 214 -120.76 -33.46 -4.14
C CYS A 214 -119.82 -33.11 -2.97
N ASN A 215 -120.18 -32.07 -2.23
CA ASN A 215 -119.46 -31.65 -1.02
C ASN A 215 -119.98 -32.47 0.17
N PRO A 216 -119.12 -33.21 0.90
CA PRO A 216 -119.54 -34.07 2.01
C PRO A 216 -120.09 -33.31 3.24
N PHE A 217 -120.11 -31.97 3.24
CA PHE A 217 -120.60 -31.15 4.35
C PHE A 217 -121.88 -30.37 4.07
N CYS A 218 -122.46 -30.50 2.87
CA CYS A 218 -123.73 -29.87 2.53
C CYS A 218 -124.71 -30.95 2.03
N ASN A 219 -125.70 -31.30 2.85
CA ASN A 219 -126.74 -32.29 2.54
C ASN A 219 -127.80 -31.73 1.56
N CYS A 220 -127.37 -31.08 0.49
CA CYS A 220 -128.22 -30.65 -0.60
C CYS A 220 -128.08 -31.64 -1.75
N GLY A 221 -128.89 -32.70 -1.68
CA GLY A 221 -129.39 -33.46 -2.82
C GLY A 221 -128.37 -33.91 -3.87
N CYS A 222 -127.57 -34.94 -3.55
CA CYS A 222 -127.11 -35.89 -4.57
C CYS A 222 -128.01 -37.13 -4.46
N GLY A 223 -129.22 -37.05 -5.03
CA GLY A 223 -130.12 -38.17 -5.26
C GLY A 223 -129.95 -38.69 -6.68
N ILE A 224 -129.94 -40.03 -6.80
CA ILE A 224 -129.65 -40.92 -7.95
C ILE A 224 -128.23 -40.93 -8.50
#